data_AF-A0A239E3H7-F1
#
_entry.id   AF-A0A239E3H7-F1
#
_cell.length_a   1.000
_cell.length_b   1.000
_cell.length_c   1.000
_cell.angle_alpha   90.00
_cell.angle_beta   90.00
_cell.angle_gamma   90.00
#
_symmetry.space_group_name_H-M   'P 1'
#
loop_
_entity.id
_entity.type
_entity.pdbx_description
1 polymer ?
#
loop_
_entity_poly.entity_id
_entity_poly.type
_entity_poly.pdbx_seq_one_letter_code
_entity_poly.pdbx_strand_id
1 'polypeptide(L)'
;MTGDMIADLLLPAFGLMLLAFVVPRGVEVLVPETVTGLVVMALVSTLLCWVLASAGFAMLYGVQDGGILALLGEVPAASAGHFLRLGAKAALIWAPILLLTVSTAPRRWKTAVW
;
A
#
# COMPACT_ATOMS: atom_id res chain seq x y z
N MET A 1 20.48 22.33 1.48
CA MET A 1 19.47 22.35 0.40
C MET A 1 19.21 20.98 -0.23
N THR A 2 20.19 20.08 -0.38
CA THR A 2 19.96 18.72 -0.95
C THR A 2 19.48 17.67 0.06
N GLY A 3 19.83 17.81 1.35
CA GLY A 3 19.45 16.85 2.39
C GLY A 3 17.94 16.72 2.60
N ASP A 4 17.22 17.85 2.63
CA ASP A 4 15.77 17.87 2.84
C ASP A 4 15.00 17.25 1.67
N MET A 5 15.39 17.56 0.43
CA MET A 5 14.75 16.98 -0.77
C MET A 5 14.87 15.46 -0.83
N ILE A 6 16.01 14.91 -0.40
CA ILE A 6 16.23 13.45 -0.36
C ILE A 6 15.35 12.83 0.73
N ALA A 7 15.31 13.44 1.93
CA ALA A 7 14.48 12.96 3.03
C ALA A 7 12.98 12.97 2.68
N ASP A 8 12.50 14.04 2.03
CA ASP A 8 11.10 14.22 1.63
C ASP A 8 10.63 13.17 0.61
N LEU A 9 11.54 12.67 -0.24
CA LEU A 9 11.23 11.63 -1.21
C LEU A 9 11.46 10.22 -0.66
N LEU A 10 12.51 10.03 0.14
CA LEU A 10 12.85 8.73 0.72
C LEU A 10 11.79 8.30 1.73
N LEU A 11 11.29 9.20 2.58
CA LEU A 11 10.35 8.84 3.63
C LEU A 11 9.05 8.20 3.08
N PRO A 12 8.36 8.78 2.08
CA PRO A 12 7.20 8.14 1.44
C PRO A 12 7.57 6.83 0.75
N ALA A 13 8.70 6.78 0.06
CA ALA A 13 9.14 5.57 -0.64
C ALA A 13 9.37 4.41 0.33
N PHE A 14 10.11 4.65 1.43
CA PHE A 14 10.32 3.66 2.49
C PHE A 14 9.00 3.24 3.14
N GLY A 15 8.08 4.17 3.37
CA GLY A 15 6.74 3.87 3.87
C GLY A 15 5.99 2.88 2.97
N LEU A 16 6.00 3.12 1.65
CA LEU A 16 5.38 2.22 0.68
C LEU A 16 6.06 0.84 0.62
N MET A 17 7.38 0.79 0.71
CA MET A 17 8.12 -0.48 0.75
C MET A 17 7.76 -1.29 1.99
N LEU A 18 7.70 -0.64 3.16
CA LEU A 18 7.34 -1.28 4.42
C LEU A 18 5.90 -1.78 4.37
N LEU A 19 4.97 -0.98 3.86
CA LEU A 19 3.58 -1.35 3.65
C LEU A 19 3.44 -2.61 2.80
N ALA A 20 4.14 -2.63 1.66
CA ALA A 20 4.13 -3.75 0.71
C ALA A 20 4.65 -5.06 1.29
N PHE A 21 5.48 -4.99 2.34
CA PHE A 21 6.00 -6.13 3.05
C PHE A 21 5.08 -6.57 4.20
N VAL A 22 4.66 -5.63 5.05
CA VAL A 22 3.90 -5.92 6.27
C VAL A 22 2.47 -6.35 5.96
N VAL A 23 1.81 -5.68 5.02
CA VAL A 23 0.40 -5.95 4.67
C VAL A 23 0.18 -7.41 4.25
N PRO A 24 0.87 -7.95 3.22
CA PRO A 24 0.68 -9.34 2.85
C PRO A 24 1.04 -10.30 3.98
N ARG A 25 2.07 -10.01 4.79
CA ARG A 25 2.42 -10.88 5.93
C ARG A 25 1.35 -10.92 7.01
N GLY A 26 0.63 -9.83 7.22
CA GLY A 26 -0.55 -9.80 8.10
C GLY A 26 -1.72 -10.59 7.50
N VAL A 27 -2.00 -10.41 6.21
CA VAL A 27 -3.09 -11.11 5.51
C VAL A 27 -2.85 -12.61 5.43
N GLU A 28 -1.61 -13.05 5.25
CA GLU A 28 -1.22 -14.47 5.16
C GLU A 28 -1.73 -15.31 6.34
N VAL A 29 -1.78 -14.74 7.55
CA VAL A 29 -2.25 -15.43 8.76
C VAL A 29 -3.74 -15.74 8.73
N LEU A 30 -4.52 -14.99 7.94
CA LEU A 30 -5.98 -15.08 7.88
C LEU A 30 -6.50 -15.97 6.75
N VAL A 31 -5.61 -16.40 5.85
CA VAL A 31 -5.96 -17.05 4.60
C VAL A 31 -5.56 -18.52 4.65
N PRO A 32 -6.38 -19.45 4.13
CA PRO A 32 -6.04 -20.86 4.09
C PRO A 32 -4.78 -21.13 3.23
N GLU A 33 -4.02 -22.15 3.61
CA GLU A 33 -2.81 -22.61 2.88
C GLU A 33 -3.19 -23.39 1.61
N THR A 34 -3.81 -22.70 0.66
CA THR A 34 -4.24 -23.23 -0.65
C THR A 34 -3.84 -22.28 -1.78
N VAL A 35 -3.86 -22.77 -3.02
CA VAL A 35 -3.64 -21.92 -4.20
C VAL A 35 -4.70 -20.82 -4.29
N THR A 36 -5.97 -21.14 -4.02
CA THR A 36 -7.05 -20.14 -3.97
C THR A 36 -6.81 -19.13 -2.86
N GLY A 37 -6.32 -19.58 -1.70
CA GLY A 37 -5.89 -18.71 -0.62
C GLY A 37 -4.81 -17.74 -1.09
N LEU A 38 -3.78 -18.21 -1.79
CA LEU A 38 -2.72 -17.34 -2.33
C LEU A 38 -3.27 -16.23 -3.23
N VAL A 39 -4.25 -16.53 -4.08
CA VAL A 39 -4.93 -15.53 -4.93
C VAL A 39 -5.70 -14.52 -4.08
N VAL A 40 -6.46 -14.99 -3.09
CA VAL A 40 -7.20 -14.11 -2.15
C VAL A 40 -6.23 -13.20 -1.39
N MET A 41 -5.12 -13.75 -0.89
CA MET A 41 -4.07 -13.00 -0.22
C MET A 41 -3.50 -11.91 -1.13
N ALA A 42 -3.20 -12.22 -2.38
CA ALA A 42 -2.69 -11.25 -3.35
C ALA A 42 -3.68 -10.10 -3.59
N LEU A 43 -4.96 -10.43 -3.83
CA LEU A 43 -6.00 -9.44 -4.10
C LEU A 43 -6.27 -8.54 -2.90
N VAL A 44 -6.46 -9.13 -1.72
CA VAL A 44 -6.73 -8.40 -0.48
C VAL A 44 -5.54 -7.50 -0.13
N SER A 45 -4.31 -8.03 -0.22
CA SER A 45 -3.11 -7.24 0.06
C SER A 45 -2.93 -6.09 -0.93
N THR A 46 -3.27 -6.31 -2.20
CA THR A 46 -3.21 -5.27 -3.24
C THR A 46 -4.20 -4.14 -2.94
N LEU A 47 -5.44 -4.50 -2.58
CA LEU A 47 -6.47 -3.53 -2.22
C LEU A 47 -6.08 -2.74 -0.97
N LEU A 48 -5.58 -3.42 0.07
CA LEU A 48 -5.11 -2.78 1.30
C LEU A 48 -3.92 -1.87 1.03
N CYS A 49 -2.92 -2.31 0.28
CA CYS A 49 -1.77 -1.47 -0.06
C CYS A 49 -2.19 -0.23 -0.85
N TRP A 50 -3.11 -0.38 -1.79
CA TRP A 50 -3.63 0.74 -2.57
C TRP A 50 -4.35 1.76 -1.67
N VAL A 51 -5.29 1.31 -0.84
CA VAL A 51 -6.06 2.18 0.07
C VAL A 51 -5.14 2.87 1.08
N LEU A 52 -4.21 2.12 1.69
CA LEU A 52 -3.27 2.68 2.67
C LEU A 52 -2.26 3.64 2.03
N ALA A 53 -1.79 3.37 0.82
CA ALA A 53 -0.95 4.31 0.08
C ALA A 53 -1.72 5.60 -0.24
N SER A 54 -2.95 5.50 -0.72
CA SER A 54 -3.82 6.65 -0.98
C SER A 54 -4.09 7.47 0.28
N ALA A 55 -4.41 6.82 1.39
CA ALA A 55 -4.60 7.48 2.68
C ALA A 55 -3.30 8.13 3.19
N GLY A 56 -2.16 7.45 3.05
CA GLY A 56 -0.85 7.97 3.41
C GLY A 56 -0.49 9.23 2.63
N PHE A 57 -0.74 9.26 1.32
CA PHE A 57 -0.53 10.46 0.52
C PHE A 57 -1.51 11.57 0.90
N ALA A 58 -2.79 11.27 1.15
CA ALA A 58 -3.74 12.27 1.62
C ALA A 58 -3.28 12.93 2.93
N MET A 59 -2.76 12.14 3.87
CA MET A 59 -2.22 12.63 5.14
C MET A 59 -0.94 13.46 4.94
N LEU A 60 0.02 12.97 4.16
CA LEU A 60 1.27 13.68 3.89
C LEU A 60 1.02 15.05 3.22
N TYR A 61 0.14 15.08 2.23
CA TYR A 61 -0.23 16.32 1.56
C TYR A 61 -1.01 17.26 2.49
N GLY A 62 -1.91 16.72 3.33
CA GLY A 62 -2.62 17.52 4.32
C GLY A 62 -1.74 18.13 5.40
N VAL A 63 -0.64 17.47 5.76
CA VAL A 63 0.37 18.02 6.70
C VAL A 63 1.24 19.09 6.03
N GLN A 64 1.57 18.93 4.74
CA GLN A 64 2.35 19.91 3.99
C GLN A 64 1.54 21.17 3.65
N ASP A 65 0.26 21.01 3.32
CA ASP A 65 -0.64 22.11 2.96
C ASP A 65 -2.03 21.87 3.57
N GLY A 66 -2.34 22.58 4.65
CA GLY A 66 -3.60 22.45 5.38
C GLY A 66 -4.85 22.76 4.53
N GLY A 67 -4.70 23.49 3.42
CA GLY A 67 -5.79 23.75 2.48
C GLY A 67 -6.28 22.49 1.76
N ILE A 68 -5.43 21.47 1.62
CA ILE A 68 -5.79 20.21 0.95
C ILE A 68 -6.81 19.41 1.76
N LEU A 69 -6.72 19.45 3.10
CA LEU A 69 -7.72 18.82 3.96
C LEU A 69 -9.07 19.54 3.89
N ALA A 70 -9.06 20.87 3.72
CA ALA A 70 -10.28 21.65 3.50
C ALA A 70 -10.93 21.28 2.15
N LEU A 71 -10.15 21.09 1.09
CA LEU A 71 -10.64 20.63 -0.22
C LEU A 71 -11.21 19.20 -0.20
N LEU A 72 -10.69 18.34 0.68
CA LEU A 72 -11.28 17.02 0.97
C LEU A 72 -12.66 17.14 1.62
N GLY A 73 -12.89 18.15 2.45
CA GLY A 73 -14.18 18.46 3.06
C GLY A 73 -15.18 19.10 2.09
N GLU A 74 -14.73 19.98 1.21
CA GLU A 74 -15.59 20.72 0.28
C GLU A 74 -15.98 19.90 -0.97
N VAL A 75 -15.05 19.12 -1.54
CA VAL A 75 -15.29 18.32 -2.75
C VAL A 75 -14.81 16.87 -2.57
N PRO A 76 -15.41 16.10 -1.65
CA PRO A 76 -14.89 14.83 -1.19
C PRO A 76 -14.71 13.78 -2.30
N ALA A 77 -15.65 13.70 -3.25
CA ALA A 77 -15.58 12.72 -4.33
C ALA A 77 -14.41 12.97 -5.30
N ALA A 78 -14.17 14.23 -5.67
CA ALA A 78 -13.08 14.60 -6.59
C ALA A 78 -11.72 14.45 -5.90
N SER A 79 -11.62 14.89 -4.65
CA SER A 79 -10.40 14.82 -3.84
C SER A 79 -10.03 13.36 -3.52
N ALA A 80 -11.00 12.52 -3.14
CA ALA A 80 -10.75 11.09 -2.94
C ALA A 80 -10.29 10.40 -4.25
N GLY A 81 -10.91 10.73 -5.38
CA GLY A 81 -10.50 10.21 -6.69
C GLY A 81 -9.06 10.56 -7.06
N HIS A 82 -8.58 11.75 -6.69
CA HIS A 82 -7.18 12.15 -6.87
C HIS A 82 -6.23 11.24 -6.08
N PHE A 83 -6.45 11.09 -4.77
CA PHE A 83 -5.56 10.28 -3.91
C PHE A 83 -5.63 8.78 -4.24
N LEU A 84 -6.79 8.27 -4.65
CA LEU A 84 -6.93 6.92 -5.18
C LEU A 84 -6.06 6.71 -6.42
N ARG A 85 -6.10 7.63 -7.39
CA ARG A 85 -5.22 7.56 -8.56
C ARG A 85 -3.75 7.70 -8.18
N LEU A 86 -3.42 8.54 -7.20
CA LEU A 86 -2.05 8.73 -6.73
C LEU A 86 -1.49 7.45 -6.07
N GLY A 87 -2.24 6.83 -5.17
CA GLY A 87 -1.86 5.55 -4.56
C GLY A 87 -1.73 4.42 -5.58
N ALA A 88 -2.56 4.42 -6.64
CA ALA A 88 -2.44 3.47 -7.74
C ALA A 88 -1.17 3.71 -8.58
N LYS A 89 -0.81 4.97 -8.87
CA LYS A 89 0.46 5.29 -9.56
C LYS A 89 1.68 4.86 -8.75
N ALA A 90 1.60 4.96 -7.42
CA ALA A 90 2.64 4.50 -6.51
C ALA A 90 2.84 2.97 -6.52
N ALA A 91 2.00 2.20 -7.22
CA ALA A 91 2.16 0.76 -7.39
C ALA A 91 3.51 0.37 -7.99
N LEU A 92 4.14 1.26 -8.77
CA LEU A 92 5.50 1.04 -9.26
C LEU A 92 6.52 0.79 -8.14
N ILE A 93 6.25 1.31 -6.93
CA ILE A 93 7.10 1.13 -5.75
C ILE A 93 6.62 -0.09 -4.94
N TRP A 94 5.34 -0.14 -4.58
CA TRP A 94 4.86 -1.16 -3.63
C TRP A 94 4.51 -2.51 -4.28
N ALA A 95 4.04 -2.55 -5.53
CA ALA A 95 3.60 -3.79 -6.18
C ALA A 95 4.69 -4.84 -6.36
N PRO A 96 5.93 -4.54 -6.80
CA PRO A 96 6.97 -5.57 -6.94
C PRO A 96 7.33 -6.21 -5.59
N ILE A 97 7.38 -5.41 -4.52
CA ILE A 97 7.67 -5.90 -3.17
C ILE A 97 6.52 -6.77 -2.65
N LEU A 98 5.27 -6.36 -2.89
CA LEU A 98 4.09 -7.16 -2.56
C LEU A 98 4.13 -8.50 -3.29
N LEU A 99 4.41 -8.50 -4.60
CA LEU A 99 4.49 -9.71 -5.41
C LEU A 99 5.58 -10.66 -4.91
N LEU A 100 6.76 -10.13 -4.61
CA LEU A 100 7.85 -10.90 -3.99
C LEU A 100 7.42 -11.45 -2.62
N THR A 101 6.72 -10.66 -1.82
CA THR A 101 6.29 -11.10 -0.48
C THR A 101 5.23 -12.21 -0.56
N VAL A 102 4.23 -12.06 -1.42
CA VAL A 102 3.19 -13.07 -1.66
C VAL A 102 3.78 -14.35 -2.25
N SER A 103 4.70 -14.24 -3.23
CA SER A 103 5.31 -15.44 -3.83
C SER A 103 6.17 -16.26 -2.86
N THR A 104 6.59 -15.68 -1.74
CA THR A 104 7.29 -16.40 -0.67
C THR A 104 6.37 -17.11 0.32
N ALA A 105 5.06 -16.85 0.32
CA ALA A 105 4.11 -17.43 1.28
C ALA A 105 4.10 -18.98 1.26
N PRO A 106 4.14 -19.68 0.11
CA PRO A 106 4.14 -21.15 0.07
C PRO A 106 5.30 -21.80 0.83
N ARG A 107 6.43 -21.09 1.00
CA ARG A 107 7.59 -21.60 1.77
C ARG A 107 7.28 -21.78 3.26
N ARG A 108 6.20 -21.18 3.77
CA ARG A 108 5.82 -21.16 5.18
C ARG A 108 4.64 -22.10 5.49
N TRP A 109 4.03 -22.69 4.48
CA TRP A 109 2.86 -23.55 4.64
C TRP A 109 3.22 -24.85 5.39
N LYS A 110 2.36 -25.27 6.32
CA LYS A 110 2.54 -26.49 7.13
C LYS A 110 1.54 -27.60 6.77
N THR A 111 0.42 -27.22 6.18
CA THR A 111 -0.79 -28.02 5.97
C THR A 111 -1.31 -27.90 4.53
N ALA A 112 -0.42 -27.55 3.59
CA ALA A 112 -0.73 -27.24 2.20
C ALA A 112 -1.77 -28.20 1.59
N VAL A 113 -2.87 -27.64 1.09
CA VAL A 113 -3.92 -28.38 0.38
C VAL A 113 -3.91 -27.91 -1.08
N TRP A 114 -3.70 -28.86 -1.99
CA TRP A 114 -3.55 -28.61 -3.43
C TRP A 114 -4.88 -28.33 -4.12
#